data_AF-E6WW12-F1
#
_entry.id   AF-E6WW12-F1
#
_cell.length_a   1.000
_cell.length_b   1.000
_cell.length_c   1.000
_cell.angle_alpha   90.00
_cell.angle_beta   90.00
_cell.angle_gamma   90.00
#
_symmetry.space_group_name_H-M   'P 1'
#
loop_
_entity.id
_entity.type
_entity.pdbx_description
1 polymer ?
#
loop_
_entity_poly.entity_id
_entity_poly.type
_entity_poly.pdbx_seq_one_letter_code
_entity_poly.pdbx_strand_id
1 'polypeptide(L)'
;MPEVPQPVRPAVMIDIDRERDHWRHRYQSLPRARAMRSFARYWPVLCAAYDVYLNHPRVEPGEGLALFLRRESVALSLLSEAEAGQVFAHVWERIRDATSAGPRDL
;
A
#
# COMPACT_ATOMS: atom_id res chain seq x y z
N MET A 1 14.12 -16.17 -38.08
CA MET A 1 13.87 -16.46 -36.65
C MET A 1 12.51 -15.87 -36.31
N PRO A 2 11.56 -16.61 -35.70
CA PRO A 2 10.32 -16.00 -35.26
C PRO A 2 10.62 -15.10 -34.05
N GLU A 3 10.16 -13.84 -34.10
CA GLU A 3 10.11 -12.95 -32.96
C GLU A 3 9.17 -13.58 -31.93
N VAL A 4 9.72 -14.02 -30.79
CA VAL A 4 8.89 -14.46 -29.67
C VAL A 4 8.24 -13.20 -29.09
N PRO A 5 6.91 -13.03 -29.17
CA PRO A 5 6.26 -11.86 -28.58
C PRO A 5 6.60 -11.84 -27.09
N GLN A 6 7.32 -10.80 -26.66
CA GLN A 6 7.61 -10.55 -25.26
C GLN A 6 6.26 -10.46 -24.54
N PRO A 7 6.04 -11.19 -23.43
CA PRO A 7 4.77 -11.09 -22.72
C PRO A 7 4.55 -9.63 -22.32
N VAL A 8 3.42 -9.06 -22.76
CA VAL A 8 2.98 -7.73 -22.37
C VAL A 8 2.89 -7.72 -20.86
N ARG A 9 3.82 -7.02 -20.20
CA ARG A 9 3.83 -6.94 -18.75
C ARG A 9 2.61 -6.11 -18.35
N PRO A 10 1.68 -6.63 -17.54
CA PRO A 10 0.61 -5.80 -17.01
C PRO A 10 1.27 -4.69 -16.19
N ALA A 11 1.10 -3.45 -16.65
CA ALA A 11 1.51 -2.26 -15.91
C ALA A 11 0.41 -1.94 -14.90
N VAL A 12 0.76 -1.92 -13.62
CA VAL A 12 -0.15 -1.46 -12.56
C VAL A 12 0.06 0.05 -12.42
N MET A 13 -0.97 0.82 -12.75
CA MET A 13 -1.00 2.26 -12.47
C MET A 13 -1.71 2.48 -11.14
N ILE A 14 -1.04 3.19 -10.22
CA ILE A 14 -1.62 3.58 -8.93
C ILE A 14 -1.70 5.10 -8.92
N ASP A 15 -2.92 5.65 -8.99
CA ASP A 15 -3.17 7.06 -8.76
C ASP A 15 -3.04 7.37 -7.26
N ILE A 16 -1.89 7.92 -6.88
CA ILE A 16 -1.58 8.20 -5.48
C ILE A 16 -2.46 9.28 -4.86
N ASP A 17 -3.00 10.22 -5.66
CA ASP A 17 -3.91 11.26 -5.17
C ASP A 17 -5.28 10.66 -4.88
N ARG A 18 -5.78 9.79 -5.75
CA ARG A 18 -7.01 9.02 -5.52
C ARG A 18 -6.89 8.11 -4.30
N GLU A 19 -5.74 7.44 -4.14
CA GLU A 19 -5.47 6.63 -2.96
C GLU A 19 -5.42 7.49 -1.70
N ARG A 20 -4.77 8.65 -1.76
CA ARG A 20 -4.74 9.60 -0.64
C ARG A 20 -6.14 10.02 -0.23
N ASP A 21 -7.00 10.37 -1.19
CA ASP A 21 -8.38 10.75 -0.89
C ASP A 21 -9.19 9.57 -0.35
N HIS A 22 -9.03 8.37 -0.90
CA HIS A 22 -9.66 7.16 -0.37
C HIS A 22 -9.36 6.96 1.12
N TRP A 23 -8.08 7.04 1.51
CA TRP A 23 -7.65 6.87 2.89
C TRP A 23 -8.02 8.05 3.77
N ARG A 24 -8.01 9.27 3.23
CA ARG A 24 -8.46 10.45 3.98
C ARG A 24 -9.90 10.31 4.45
N HIS A 25 -10.80 9.83 3.59
CA HIS A 25 -12.20 9.58 3.95
C HIS A 25 -12.36 8.44 4.98
N ARG A 26 -11.41 7.50 5.02
CA ARG A 26 -11.40 6.34 5.94
C ARG A 26 -10.44 6.51 7.11
N TYR A 27 -9.85 7.68 7.28
CA TYR A 27 -8.77 7.89 8.23
C TYR A 27 -9.18 7.51 9.66
N GLN A 28 -10.42 7.83 10.06
CA GLN A 28 -10.91 7.57 11.41
C GLN A 28 -11.08 6.07 11.73
N SER A 29 -11.13 5.19 10.74
CA SER A 29 -11.18 3.74 10.94
C SER A 29 -9.79 3.10 10.98
N LEU A 30 -8.72 3.84 10.71
CA LEU A 30 -7.36 3.30 10.72
C LEU A 30 -6.84 3.11 12.16
N PRO A 31 -6.00 2.09 12.40
CA PRO A 31 -5.35 1.89 13.69
C PRO A 31 -4.65 3.16 14.17
N ARG A 32 -4.83 3.50 15.45
CA ARG A 32 -4.22 4.69 16.09
C ARG A 32 -4.49 6.03 15.39
N ALA A 33 -5.52 6.16 14.56
CA ALA A 33 -5.88 7.42 13.91
C ALA A 33 -5.96 8.59 14.90
N ARG A 34 -6.72 8.44 16.00
CA ARG A 34 -6.82 9.46 17.05
C ARG A 34 -5.47 9.82 17.69
N ALA A 35 -4.59 8.83 17.90
CA ALA A 35 -3.29 9.04 18.54
C ALA A 35 -2.29 9.76 17.62
N MET A 36 -2.36 9.52 16.30
CA MET A 36 -1.54 10.21 15.30
C MET A 36 -1.98 11.66 15.01
N ARG A 37 -3.14 12.07 15.52
CA ARG A 37 -3.70 13.44 15.54
C ARG A 37 -4.02 14.09 14.18
N SER A 38 -3.51 13.57 13.07
CA SER A 38 -3.84 14.07 11.73
C SER A 38 -3.53 13.04 10.65
N PHE A 39 -4.32 13.05 9.57
CA PHE A 39 -4.06 12.24 8.39
C PHE A 39 -2.71 12.55 7.74
N ALA A 40 -2.29 13.83 7.71
CA ALA A 40 -0.99 14.23 7.15
C ALA A 40 0.20 13.52 7.83
N ARG A 41 0.12 13.28 9.14
CA ARG A 41 1.15 12.52 9.89
C ARG A 41 1.05 11.00 9.67
N TYR A 42 -0.13 10.52 9.29
CA TYR A 42 -0.38 9.09 9.04
C TYR A 42 0.00 8.69 7.61
N TRP A 43 -0.15 9.63 6.66
CA TRP A 43 0.07 9.40 5.23
C TRP A 43 1.43 8.75 4.88
N PRO A 44 2.56 9.10 5.52
CA PRO A 44 3.85 8.43 5.28
C PRO A 44 3.86 6.92 5.61
N VAL A 45 3.03 6.47 6.55
CA VAL A 45 2.86 5.04 6.86
C VAL A 45 2.15 4.34 5.70
N LEU A 46 1.08 4.94 5.17
CA LEU A 46 0.36 4.37 4.02
C LEU A 46 1.25 4.36 2.76
N CYS A 47 1.98 5.44 2.51
CA CYS A 47 2.95 5.51 1.39
C CYS A 47 3.99 4.39 1.47
N ALA A 48 4.48 4.07 2.66
CA ALA A 48 5.46 2.99 2.83
C ALA A 48 4.93 1.63 2.35
N ALA A 49 3.62 1.36 2.50
CA ALA A 49 3.03 0.11 1.97
C ALA A 49 2.95 0.12 0.43
N TYR A 50 2.59 1.26 -0.18
CA TYR A 50 2.63 1.42 -1.64
C TYR A 50 4.06 1.30 -2.18
N ASP A 51 5.05 1.91 -1.53
CA ASP A 51 6.45 1.80 -1.89
C ASP A 51 6.91 0.34 -1.90
N VAL A 52 6.53 -0.44 -0.88
CA VAL A 52 6.86 -1.87 -0.83
C VAL A 52 6.23 -2.60 -2.01
N TYR A 53 4.94 -2.36 -2.31
CA TYR A 53 4.28 -3.00 -3.45
C TYR A 53 4.94 -2.63 -4.79
N LEU A 54 5.23 -1.35 -5.01
CA LEU A 54 5.82 -0.85 -6.26
C LEU A 54 7.25 -1.36 -6.48
N ASN A 55 8.06 -1.43 -5.43
CA ASN A 55 9.43 -1.96 -5.50
C ASN A 55 9.47 -3.48 -5.55
N HIS A 56 8.46 -4.15 -4.97
CA HIS A 56 8.42 -5.60 -4.81
C HIS A 56 7.04 -6.18 -5.18
N PRO A 57 6.58 -6.05 -6.44
CA PRO A 57 5.20 -6.41 -6.81
C PRO A 57 4.89 -7.91 -6.76
N ARG A 58 5.91 -8.76 -6.61
CA ARG A 58 5.80 -10.22 -6.61
C ARG A 58 6.10 -10.87 -5.26
N VAL A 59 6.40 -10.09 -4.23
CA VAL A 59 6.66 -10.67 -2.91
C VAL A 59 5.36 -11.15 -2.30
N GLU A 60 5.47 -12.25 -1.57
CA GLU A 60 4.36 -12.75 -0.77
C GLU A 60 4.03 -11.74 0.34
N PRO A 61 2.77 -11.64 0.79
CA PRO A 61 2.35 -10.66 1.79
C PRO A 61 3.19 -10.68 3.07
N GLY A 62 3.67 -11.84 3.51
CA GLY A 62 4.53 -11.95 4.69
C GLY A 62 5.91 -11.30 4.50
N GLU A 63 6.53 -11.47 3.33
CA GLU A 63 7.79 -10.83 2.99
C GLU A 63 7.60 -9.32 2.79
N GLY A 64 6.51 -8.92 2.12
CA GLY A 64 6.13 -7.52 2.00
C GLY A 64 5.92 -6.84 3.36
N LEU A 65 5.27 -7.53 4.30
CA LEU A 65 5.09 -7.05 5.66
C LEU A 65 6.44 -6.85 6.36
N ALA A 66 7.36 -7.80 6.24
CA ALA A 66 8.69 -7.67 6.83
C ALA A 66 9.48 -6.47 6.25
N LEU A 67 9.33 -6.17 4.96
CA LEU A 67 9.92 -4.99 4.33
C LEU A 67 9.23 -3.70 4.81
N PHE A 68 7.92 -3.71 4.95
CA PHE A 68 7.12 -2.60 5.43
C PHE A 68 7.48 -2.19 6.86
N LEU A 69 7.60 -3.15 7.77
CA LEU A 69 7.94 -2.90 9.19
C LEU A 69 9.33 -2.28 9.37
N ARG A 70 10.23 -2.42 8.39
CA ARG A 70 11.58 -1.82 8.39
C ARG A 70 11.61 -0.37 7.88
N ARG A 71 10.50 0.14 7.35
CA ARG A 71 10.46 1.52 6.81
C ARG A 71 10.49 2.51 7.96
N GLU A 72 11.30 3.56 7.81
CA GLU A 72 11.49 4.59 8.84
C GLU A 72 10.16 5.23 9.28
N SER A 73 9.26 5.53 8.34
CA SER A 73 7.95 6.10 8.65
C SER A 73 7.06 5.19 9.50
N VAL A 74 7.25 3.87 9.41
CA VAL A 74 6.53 2.87 10.22
C VAL A 74 7.19 2.73 11.59
N ALA A 75 8.52 2.62 11.62
CA ALA A 75 9.30 2.53 12.85
C ALA A 75 9.17 3.76 13.76
N LEU A 76 9.02 4.96 13.18
CA LEU A 76 8.81 6.22 13.91
C LEU A 76 7.32 6.50 14.21
N SER A 77 6.41 5.64 13.76
CA SER A 77 4.98 5.80 14.01
C SER A 77 4.60 5.39 15.44
N LEU A 78 3.35 5.69 15.82
CA LEU A 78 2.78 5.23 17.11
C LEU A 78 2.13 3.85 17.01
N LEU A 79 2.35 3.13 15.90
CA LEU A 79 1.75 1.82 15.66
C LEU A 79 2.60 0.74 16.33
N SER A 80 1.94 -0.19 17.02
CA SER A 80 2.54 -1.49 17.31
C SER A 80 2.71 -2.30 16.03
N GLU A 81 3.57 -3.33 16.07
CA GLU A 81 3.76 -4.23 14.94
C GLU A 81 2.46 -4.86 14.44
N ALA A 82 1.57 -5.25 15.36
CA ALA A 82 0.26 -5.80 15.03
C ALA A 82 -0.65 -4.78 14.32
N GLU A 83 -0.68 -3.53 14.80
CA GLU A 83 -1.45 -2.44 14.17
C GLU A 83 -0.86 -2.07 12.80
N ALA A 84 0.46 -2.02 12.67
CA ALA A 84 1.16 -1.81 11.40
C ALA A 84 0.84 -2.95 10.41
N GLY A 85 0.79 -4.19 10.88
CA GLY A 85 0.37 -5.35 10.08
C GLY A 85 -1.05 -5.23 9.54
N GLN A 86 -2.00 -4.70 10.32
CA GLN A 86 -3.36 -4.43 9.85
C GLN A 86 -3.38 -3.35 8.76
N VAL A 87 -2.63 -2.26 8.94
CA VAL A 87 -2.51 -1.19 7.93
C VAL A 87 -1.96 -1.75 6.63
N PHE A 88 -0.87 -2.53 6.71
CA PHE A 88 -0.27 -3.18 5.55
C PHE A 88 -1.28 -4.07 4.82
N ALA A 89 -1.98 -4.94 5.56
CA ALA A 89 -2.97 -5.85 4.98
C ALA A 89 -4.07 -5.08 4.22
N HIS A 90 -4.60 -4.00 4.79
CA HIS A 90 -5.63 -3.19 4.15
C HIS A 90 -5.14 -2.51 2.86
N VAL A 91 -3.91 -1.98 2.85
CA VAL A 91 -3.34 -1.40 1.62
C VAL A 91 -3.09 -2.49 0.57
N TRP A 92 -2.55 -3.63 0.98
CA TRP A 92 -2.21 -4.73 0.08
C TRP A 92 -3.45 -5.36 -0.58
N GLU A 93 -4.50 -5.59 0.20
CA GLU A 93 -5.80 -6.07 -0.29
C GLU A 93 -6.42 -5.06 -1.26
N ARG A 94 -6.40 -3.76 -0.92
CA ARG A 94 -6.91 -2.72 -1.81
C ARG A 94 -6.21 -2.69 -3.17
N ILE A 95 -4.88 -2.81 -3.20
CA ILE A 95 -4.12 -2.85 -4.46
C ILE A 95 -4.49 -4.11 -5.26
N ARG A 96 -4.64 -5.26 -4.60
CA ARG A 96 -5.08 -6.52 -5.23
C ARG A 96 -6.49 -6.40 -5.81
N ASP A 97 -7.43 -5.80 -5.10
CA ASP A 97 -8.79 -5.58 -5.59
C ASP A 97 -8.82 -4.63 -6.80
N ALA A 98 -8.06 -3.54 -6.72
CA ALA A 98 -7.92 -2.57 -7.79
C ALA A 98 -7.33 -3.18 -9.06
N THR A 99 -6.34 -4.06 -8.92
CA THR A 99 -5.71 -4.75 -10.05
C THR A 99 -6.54 -5.91 -10.60
N SER A 100 -7.31 -6.59 -9.75
CA SER A 100 -8.17 -7.73 -10.14
C SER A 100 -9.48 -7.29 -10.80
N ALA A 101 -9.95 -6.07 -10.52
CA ALA A 101 -11.17 -5.52 -11.11
C ALA A 101 -11.06 -5.15 -12.61
N GLY A 102 -9.87 -5.30 -13.23
CA GLY A 102 -9.59 -4.85 -14.59
C GLY A 102 -9.58 -3.32 -14.70
N PRO A 103 -9.20 -2.74 -15.87
CA PRO A 103 -9.11 -1.29 -16.04
C PRO A 103 -10.52 -0.70 -16.05
N ARG A 104 -11.06 -0.41 -14.87
CA ARG A 104 -11.96 0.72 -14.69
C ARG A 104 -11.07 1.85 -14.31
N ASP A 105 -11.12 2.95 -15.07
CA ASP A 105 -10.35 4.18 -14.81
C ASP A 105 -10.21 4.42 -13.29
N LEU A 106 -9.03 4.05 -12.79
CA LEU A 106 -8.56 4.19 -11.42
C LEU A 106 -7.74 5.46 -11.36
#